data_AF-A0A4Q7M9B9-F1
#
_entry.id   AF-A0A4Q7M9B9-F1
#
_cell.length_a   1.000
_cell.length_b   1.000
_cell.length_c   1.000
_cell.angle_alpha   90.00
_cell.angle_beta   90.00
_cell.angle_gamma   90.00
#
_symmetry.space_group_name_H-M   'P 1'
#
loop_
_entity.id
_entity.type
_entity.pdbx_description
1 polymer ?
#
loop_
_entity_poly.entity_id
_entity_poly.type
_entity_poly.pdbx_seq_one_letter_code
_entity_poly.pdbx_strand_id
1 'polypeptide(L)'
;MNKVAQVLAALEALTLIAVGALETFFFRSPELYPIFLIEPDEYDAVALWTRNVGVYNMLMGAAIIVALVLVHRAQVAAGRAIILTISAMHLVLGISLVITAPELWLSAVFEFGLALAVILAIVIGDRRSAVRADAASESGARVA
;
A
#
# COMPACT_ATOMS: atom_id res chain seq x y z
N MET A 1 14.47 6.67 -4.80
CA MET A 1 13.00 6.73 -4.97
C MET A 1 12.53 8.18 -4.79
N ASN A 2 11.63 8.68 -5.65
CA ASN A 2 11.18 10.07 -5.58
C ASN A 2 10.33 10.37 -4.33
N LYS A 3 10.17 11.65 -3.98
CA LYS A 3 9.43 12.09 -2.78
C LYS A 3 7.94 11.76 -2.82
N VAL A 4 7.31 11.85 -4.00
CA VAL A 4 5.87 11.55 -4.16
C VAL A 4 5.60 10.08 -3.82
N ALA A 5 6.42 9.16 -4.35
CA ALA A 5 6.32 7.74 -4.03
C ALA A 5 6.53 7.45 -2.53
N GLN A 6 7.45 8.15 -1.87
CA GLN A 6 7.66 8.01 -0.43
C GLN A 6 6.44 8.47 0.39
N VAL A 7 5.82 9.60 0.01
CA VAL A 7 4.61 10.10 0.67
C VAL A 7 3.44 9.15 0.48
N LEU A 8 3.21 8.67 -0.75
CA LEU A 8 2.14 7.72 -1.03
C LEU A 8 2.35 6.39 -0.29
N ALA A 9 3.58 5.87 -0.25
CA ALA A 9 3.88 4.66 0.50
C ALA A 9 3.69 4.86 2.02
N ALA A 10 4.00 6.04 2.56
CA ALA A 10 3.71 6.35 3.95
C ALA A 10 2.19 6.39 4.23
N LEU A 11 1.40 6.94 3.31
CA LEU A 11 -0.06 6.91 3.40
C LEU A 11 -0.60 5.48 3.33
N GLU A 12 -0.08 4.65 2.42
CA GLU A 12 -0.42 3.23 2.34
C GLU A 12 -0.13 2.51 3.65
N ALA A 13 1.06 2.69 4.22
CA ALA A 13 1.42 2.12 5.51
C ALA A 13 0.46 2.52 6.64
N LEU A 14 0.10 3.81 6.71
CA LEU A 14 -0.83 4.33 7.71
C LEU A 14 -2.23 3.75 7.53
N THR A 15 -2.70 3.64 6.29
CA THR A 15 -3.99 3.01 5.98
C THR A 15 -4.01 1.55 6.42
N LEU A 16 -2.99 0.77 6.09
CA LEU A 16 -2.91 -0.65 6.49
C LEU A 16 -2.87 -0.83 8.01
N ILE A 17 -2.12 0.02 8.71
CA ILE A 17 -2.07 -0.02 10.19
C ILE A 17 -3.42 0.38 10.78
N ALA A 18 -4.06 1.44 10.26
CA ALA A 18 -5.33 1.92 10.77
C ALA A 18 -6.45 0.90 10.54
N VAL A 19 -6.60 0.40 9.31
CA VAL A 19 -7.57 -0.65 8.98
C VAL A 19 -7.29 -1.91 9.77
N GLY A 20 -6.03 -2.33 9.86
CA GLY A 20 -5.66 -3.51 10.64
C GLY A 20 -5.98 -3.38 12.13
N ALA A 21 -5.85 -2.18 12.70
CA ALA A 21 -6.29 -1.91 14.08
C ALA A 21 -7.82 -1.94 14.21
N LEU A 22 -8.56 -1.40 13.24
CA LEU A 22 -10.02 -1.47 13.20
C LEU A 22 -10.50 -2.92 13.13
N GLU A 23 -9.92 -3.74 12.26
CA GLU A 23 -10.24 -5.17 12.12
C GLU A 23 -9.91 -5.97 13.38
N THR A 24 -8.75 -5.70 14.00
CA THR A 24 -8.28 -6.46 15.17
C THR A 24 -9.07 -6.14 16.43
N PHE A 25 -9.36 -4.86 16.66
CA PHE A 25 -9.86 -4.38 17.96
C PHE A 25 -11.30 -3.86 17.92
N PHE A 26 -11.78 -3.39 16.76
CA PHE A 26 -13.02 -2.62 16.67
C PHE A 26 -14.05 -3.19 15.67
N PHE A 27 -13.82 -4.35 15.04
CA PHE A 27 -14.71 -4.88 13.99
C PHE A 27 -16.17 -5.12 14.42
N ARG A 28 -16.45 -5.14 15.73
CA ARG A 28 -17.80 -5.25 16.30
C ARG A 28 -18.51 -3.90 16.49
N SER A 29 -17.89 -2.79 16.09
CA SER A 29 -18.49 -1.46 16.21
C SER A 29 -19.50 -1.26 15.08
N PRO A 30 -20.77 -0.90 15.38
CA PRO A 30 -21.79 -0.69 14.35
C PRO A 30 -21.43 0.46 13.38
N GLU A 31 -20.63 1.42 13.82
CA GLU A 31 -20.13 2.53 13.00
C GLU A 31 -19.21 2.05 11.85
N LEU A 32 -18.65 0.84 11.96
CA LEU A 32 -17.79 0.24 10.94
C LEU A 32 -18.55 -0.70 10.00
N TYR A 33 -19.87 -0.87 10.17
CA TYR A 33 -20.68 -1.65 9.24
C TYR A 33 -20.51 -1.19 7.77
N PRO A 34 -20.48 0.11 7.43
CA PRO A 34 -20.32 0.52 6.03
C PRO A 34 -19.00 0.10 5.36
N ILE A 35 -17.97 -0.23 6.15
CA ILE A 35 -16.64 -0.61 5.63
C ILE A 35 -16.37 -2.11 5.70
N PHE A 36 -17.01 -2.83 6.64
CA PHE A 36 -16.78 -4.27 6.84
C PHE A 36 -17.98 -5.14 6.46
N LEU A 37 -19.20 -4.57 6.47
CA LEU A 37 -20.47 -5.28 6.25
C LEU A 37 -20.65 -6.51 7.16
N ILE A 38 -20.16 -6.44 8.40
CA ILE A 38 -20.30 -7.51 9.39
C ILE A 38 -21.50 -7.21 10.28
N GLU A 39 -22.49 -8.10 10.28
CA GLU A 39 -23.69 -7.99 11.13
C GLU A 39 -23.45 -8.56 12.55
N PRO A 40 -24.20 -8.09 13.57
CA PRO A 40 -24.00 -8.52 14.95
C PRO A 40 -24.10 -10.03 15.22
N ASP A 41 -24.92 -10.75 14.46
CA ASP A 41 -25.09 -12.20 14.54
C ASP A 41 -23.93 -12.98 13.88
N GLU A 42 -23.09 -12.32 13.09
CA GLU A 42 -21.92 -12.90 12.42
C GLU A 42 -20.61 -12.74 13.23
N TYR A 43 -20.61 -11.91 14.27
CA TYR A 43 -19.40 -11.48 14.99
C TYR A 43 -18.49 -12.62 15.45
N ASP A 44 -19.05 -13.73 15.91
CA ASP A 44 -18.25 -14.86 16.38
C ASP A 44 -17.76 -15.74 15.22
N ALA A 45 -18.51 -15.82 14.11
CA ALA A 45 -18.15 -16.60 12.93
C ALA A 45 -16.93 -16.01 12.20
N VAL A 46 -16.84 -14.68 12.11
CA VAL A 46 -15.75 -13.98 11.40
C VAL A 46 -14.58 -13.59 12.31
N ALA A 47 -14.78 -13.60 13.63
CA ALA A 47 -13.82 -13.09 14.62
C ALA A 47 -12.37 -13.57 14.45
N LEU A 48 -12.18 -14.87 14.17
CA LEU A 48 -10.83 -15.42 13.99
C LEU A 48 -10.14 -14.82 12.77
N TRP A 49 -10.84 -14.78 11.63
CA TRP A 49 -10.29 -14.31 10.37
C TRP A 49 -10.09 -12.80 10.36
N THR A 50 -11.08 -12.03 10.80
CA THR A 50 -11.00 -10.56 10.83
C THR A 50 -9.82 -10.09 11.69
N ARG A 51 -9.63 -10.67 12.88
CA ARG A 51 -8.49 -10.31 13.73
C ARG A 51 -7.15 -10.69 13.10
N ASN A 52 -7.07 -11.87 12.49
CA ASN A 52 -5.85 -12.34 11.87
C ASN A 52 -5.46 -11.48 10.65
N VAL A 53 -6.44 -11.16 9.80
CA VAL A 53 -6.27 -10.22 8.67
C VAL A 53 -5.81 -8.85 9.17
N GLY A 54 -6.40 -8.36 10.26
CA GLY A 54 -5.97 -7.09 10.86
C GLY A 54 -4.51 -7.08 11.30
N VAL A 55 -4.03 -8.17 11.89
CA VAL A 55 -2.61 -8.33 12.25
C VAL A 55 -1.73 -8.37 10.99
N TYR A 56 -2.13 -9.07 9.93
CA TYR A 56 -1.39 -9.05 8.67
C TYR A 56 -1.28 -7.63 8.09
N ASN A 57 -2.38 -6.88 8.07
CA ASN A 57 -2.40 -5.50 7.58
C ASN A 57 -1.45 -4.60 8.38
N MET A 58 -1.48 -4.68 9.72
CA MET A 58 -0.54 -3.92 10.56
C MET A 58 0.92 -4.30 10.30
N LEU A 59 1.23 -5.58 10.14
CA LEU A 59 2.59 -6.05 9.85
C LEU A 59 3.07 -5.60 8.47
N MET A 60 2.21 -5.62 7.45
CA MET A 60 2.52 -5.12 6.11
C MET A 60 2.76 -3.60 6.14
N GLY A 61 1.93 -2.83 6.83
CA GLY A 61 2.16 -1.40 7.03
C GLY A 61 3.47 -1.11 7.78
N ALA A 62 3.78 -1.86 8.84
CA ALA A 62 5.06 -1.74 9.55
C ALA A 62 6.26 -2.08 8.64
N ALA A 63 6.13 -3.08 7.77
CA ALA A 63 7.16 -3.42 6.80
C ALA A 63 7.40 -2.30 5.78
N ILE A 64 6.35 -1.59 5.33
CA ILE A 64 6.48 -0.39 4.50
C ILE A 64 7.23 0.73 5.26
N ILE A 65 6.94 0.94 6.55
CA ILE A 65 7.67 1.93 7.37
C ILE A 65 9.17 1.58 7.44
N VAL A 66 9.50 0.31 7.70
CA VAL A 66 10.89 -0.17 7.68
C VAL A 66 11.52 0.06 6.31
N ALA A 67 10.79 -0.19 5.24
CA ALA A 67 11.26 0.03 3.87
C ALA A 67 11.57 1.51 3.59
N LEU A 68 10.74 2.45 4.08
CA LEU A 68 11.01 3.88 3.99
C LEU A 68 12.27 4.28 4.78
N VAL A 69 12.49 3.68 5.96
CA VAL A 69 13.73 3.87 6.72
C VAL A 69 14.94 3.37 5.92
N LEU A 70 14.84 2.20 5.26
CA LEU A 70 15.89 1.70 4.38
C LEU A 70 16.19 2.67 3.23
N VAL A 71 15.17 3.22 2.58
CA VAL A 71 15.34 4.26 1.55
C VAL A 71 16.10 5.47 2.10
N HIS A 72 15.77 5.93 3.31
CA HIS A 72 16.46 7.05 3.96
C HIS A 72 17.92 6.73 4.33
N ARG A 73 18.24 5.46 4.59
CA ARG A 73 19.61 4.97 4.88
C ARG A 73 20.39 4.56 3.62
N ALA A 74 20.03 5.11 2.46
CA ALA A 74 20.63 4.82 1.16
C ALA A 74 20.48 3.36 0.66
N GLN A 75 19.69 2.52 1.34
CA GLN A 75 19.35 1.15 0.91
C GLN A 75 18.11 1.16 0.01
N VAL A 76 18.19 1.94 -1.08
CA VAL A 76 17.03 2.26 -1.93
C VAL A 76 16.44 1.03 -2.62
N ALA A 77 17.29 0.10 -3.10
CA ALA A 77 16.82 -1.09 -3.79
C ALA A 77 16.00 -2.01 -2.87
N ALA A 78 16.48 -2.24 -1.64
CA ALA A 78 15.80 -3.07 -0.65
C ALA A 78 14.46 -2.45 -0.22
N GLY A 79 14.45 -1.16 0.12
CA GLY A 79 13.22 -0.47 0.49
C GLY A 79 12.21 -0.42 -0.66
N ARG A 80 12.66 -0.15 -1.89
CA ARG A 80 11.79 -0.16 -3.08
C ARG A 80 11.17 -1.54 -3.33
N ALA A 81 11.94 -2.61 -3.17
CA ALA A 81 11.44 -3.97 -3.38
C ALA A 81 10.30 -4.30 -2.41
N ILE A 82 10.47 -4.01 -1.12
CA ILE A 82 9.44 -4.27 -0.10
C ILE A 82 8.16 -3.48 -0.40
N ILE A 83 8.28 -2.18 -0.69
CA ILE A 83 7.12 -1.33 -1.00
C ILE A 83 6.39 -1.87 -2.23
N LEU A 84 7.10 -2.13 -3.33
CA LEU A 84 6.48 -2.65 -4.55
C LEU A 84 5.80 -4.01 -4.33
N THR A 85 6.41 -4.90 -3.56
CA THR A 85 5.82 -6.20 -3.25
C THR A 85 4.50 -6.05 -2.49
N ILE A 86 4.50 -5.24 -1.43
CA ILE A 86 3.29 -5.06 -0.60
C ILE A 86 2.20 -4.32 -1.39
N SER A 87 2.54 -3.23 -2.09
CA SER A 87 1.56 -2.54 -2.94
C SER A 87 1.03 -3.45 -4.06
N ALA A 88 1.85 -4.33 -4.65
CA ALA A 88 1.37 -5.28 -5.65
C ALA A 88 0.39 -6.30 -5.03
N MET A 89 0.62 -6.75 -3.80
CA MET A 89 -0.31 -7.60 -3.08
C MET A 89 -1.65 -6.88 -2.85
N HIS A 90 -1.64 -5.64 -2.35
CA HIS A 90 -2.86 -4.86 -2.10
C HIS A 90 -3.60 -4.46 -3.38
N LEU A 91 -2.89 -4.25 -4.48
CA LEU A 91 -3.51 -4.10 -5.79
C LEU A 91 -4.31 -5.35 -6.16
N VAL A 92 -3.75 -6.54 -5.96
CA VAL A 92 -4.43 -7.82 -6.24
C VAL A 92 -5.56 -8.07 -5.24
N LEU A 93 -5.37 -7.80 -3.95
CA LEU A 93 -6.38 -7.99 -2.91
C LEU A 93 -7.60 -7.08 -3.14
N GLY A 94 -7.38 -5.79 -3.41
CA GLY A 94 -8.49 -4.88 -3.70
C GLY A 94 -9.22 -5.25 -5.00
N ILE A 95 -8.52 -5.72 -6.05
CA ILE A 95 -9.19 -6.28 -7.24
C ILE A 95 -10.01 -7.53 -6.88
N SER A 96 -9.47 -8.42 -6.05
CA SER A 96 -10.20 -9.59 -5.58
C SER A 96 -11.47 -9.18 -4.85
N LEU A 97 -11.42 -8.18 -3.98
CA LEU A 97 -12.61 -7.68 -3.26
C LEU A 97 -13.69 -7.18 -4.22
N VAL A 98 -13.33 -6.41 -5.26
CA VAL A 98 -14.32 -5.99 -6.28
C VAL A 98 -15.02 -7.19 -6.93
N ILE A 99 -14.31 -8.30 -7.12
CA ILE A 99 -14.84 -9.50 -7.77
C ILE A 99 -15.66 -10.36 -6.79
N THR A 100 -15.17 -10.57 -5.57
CA THR A 100 -15.74 -11.53 -4.62
C THR A 100 -16.76 -10.92 -3.66
N ALA A 101 -16.70 -9.61 -3.44
CA ALA A 101 -17.57 -8.85 -2.53
C ALA A 101 -17.83 -7.44 -3.11
N PRO A 102 -18.54 -7.34 -4.25
CA PRO A 102 -18.77 -6.06 -4.94
C PRO A 102 -19.53 -5.02 -4.10
N GLU A 103 -20.21 -5.45 -3.04
CA GLU A 103 -20.87 -4.58 -2.05
C GLU A 103 -19.83 -3.69 -1.32
N LEU A 104 -18.59 -4.16 -1.20
CA LEU A 104 -17.44 -3.45 -0.63
C LEU A 104 -16.66 -2.62 -1.66
N TRP A 105 -17.24 -2.29 -2.82
CA TRP A 105 -16.53 -1.61 -3.91
C TRP A 105 -15.78 -0.35 -3.47
N LEU A 106 -16.32 0.42 -2.51
CA LEU A 106 -15.67 1.64 -2.04
C LEU A 106 -14.37 1.32 -1.28
N SER A 107 -14.44 0.38 -0.32
CA SER A 107 -13.25 -0.10 0.41
C SER A 107 -12.22 -0.67 -0.56
N ALA A 108 -12.67 -1.45 -1.54
CA ALA A 108 -11.81 -2.05 -2.56
C ALA A 108 -11.09 -0.99 -3.40
N VAL A 109 -11.81 0.03 -3.89
CA VAL A 109 -11.25 1.14 -4.68
C VAL A 109 -10.20 1.92 -3.89
N PHE A 110 -10.42 2.16 -2.60
CA PHE A 110 -9.40 2.80 -1.76
C PHE A 110 -8.15 1.94 -1.60
N GLU A 111 -8.31 0.64 -1.38
CA GLU A 111 -7.20 -0.30 -1.22
C GLU A 111 -6.36 -0.40 -2.50
N PHE A 112 -6.95 -0.85 -3.61
CA PHE A 112 -6.17 -1.03 -4.84
C PHE A 112 -5.76 0.30 -5.47
N GLY A 113 -6.55 1.36 -5.30
CA GLY A 113 -6.28 2.68 -5.88
C GLY A 113 -5.05 3.33 -5.27
N LEU A 114 -4.91 3.29 -3.95
CA LEU A 114 -3.72 3.79 -3.26
C LEU A 114 -2.48 2.98 -3.61
N ALA A 115 -2.59 1.65 -3.60
CA ALA A 115 -1.51 0.75 -3.98
C ALA A 115 -1.04 0.97 -5.43
N LEU A 116 -1.97 1.13 -6.37
CA LEU A 116 -1.66 1.47 -7.76
C LEU A 116 -0.96 2.83 -7.88
N ALA A 117 -1.41 3.84 -7.13
CA ALA A 117 -0.78 5.16 -7.13
C ALA A 117 0.68 5.10 -6.66
N VAL A 118 0.98 4.29 -5.63
CA VAL A 118 2.36 4.04 -5.15
C VAL A 118 3.20 3.42 -6.26
N ILE A 119 2.73 2.33 -6.88
CA ILE A 119 3.43 1.64 -7.96
C ILE A 119 3.73 2.60 -9.12
N LEU A 120 2.72 3.35 -9.57
CA LEU A 120 2.87 4.31 -10.67
C LEU A 120 3.86 5.42 -10.30
N ALA A 121 3.82 5.94 -9.08
CA ALA A 121 4.75 6.97 -8.64
C ALA A 121 6.21 6.45 -8.65
N ILE A 122 6.45 5.19 -8.27
CA ILE A 122 7.78 4.57 -8.34
C ILE A 122 8.22 4.43 -9.80
N VAL A 123 7.41 3.76 -10.63
CA VAL A 123 7.76 3.43 -12.03
C VAL A 123 7.96 4.68 -12.89
N ILE A 124 7.06 5.66 -12.78
CA ILE A 124 7.16 6.91 -13.55
C ILE A 124 8.35 7.74 -13.05
N GLY A 125 8.58 7.75 -11.74
CA GLY A 125 9.73 8.42 -11.14
C GLY A 125 11.06 7.90 -11.68
N ASP A 126 11.22 6.59 -11.73
CA ASP A 126 12.45 5.94 -12.18
C ASP A 126 12.70 6.21 -13.67
N ARG A 127 11.64 6.17 -14.51
CA ARG A 127 11.73 6.55 -15.94
C ARG A 127 12.22 7.99 -16.12
N ARG A 128 11.68 8.94 -15.34
CA ARG A 128 12.11 10.35 -15.41
C ARG A 128 13.56 10.54 -14.98
N SER A 129 14.02 9.77 -14.00
CA SER A 129 15.42 9.81 -13.55
C SER A 129 16.37 9.27 -14.62
N ALA A 130 16.01 8.18 -15.31
CA ALA A 130 16.81 7.61 -16.39
C ALA A 130 16.95 8.59 -17.58
N VAL A 131 15.82 9.13 -18.07
CA VAL A 131 15.82 10.09 -19.19
C VAL A 131 16.70 11.33 -18.91
N ARG A 132 16.72 11.81 -17.65
CA ARG A 132 17.58 12.94 -17.25
C ARG A 132 19.06 12.59 -17.23
N ALA A 133 19.42 11.36 -16.88
CA ALA A 133 20.80 10.91 -16.87
C ALA A 133 21.37 10.79 -18.28
N ASP A 134 20.59 10.24 -19.22
CA ASP A 134 20.97 10.08 -20.62
C ASP A 134 21.24 11.45 -21.27
N ALA A 135 20.32 12.41 -21.11
CA ALA A 135 20.46 13.76 -21.65
C ALA A 135 21.70 14.51 -21.10
N ALA A 136 22.05 14.30 -19.83
CA ALA A 136 23.25 14.89 -19.23
C ALA A 136 24.54 14.29 -19.83
N SER A 137 24.54 12.98 -20.13
CA SER A 137 25.67 12.30 -20.76
C SER A 137 25.90 12.80 -22.20
N GLU A 138 24.82 12.99 -22.97
CA GLU A 138 24.90 13.54 -24.34
C GLU A 138 25.40 14.99 -24.35
N SER A 139 24.95 15.81 -23.40
CA SER A 139 25.44 17.19 -23.27
C SER A 139 26.91 17.25 -22.87
N GLY A 140 27.38 16.38 -21.97
CA GLY A 140 28.79 16.30 -21.59
C GLY A 140 29.68 15.88 -22.76
N ALA A 141 29.21 14.92 -23.57
CA ALA A 141 29.92 14.46 -24.76
C ALA A 141 29.99 15.49 -25.90
N ARG A 142 29.07 16.46 -25.95
CA ARG A 142 29.09 17.56 -26.94
C ARG A 142 30.00 18.73 -26.56
N VAL A 143 30.42 18.82 -25.29
CA VAL A 143 31.23 19.92 -24.76
C VAL A 143 32.70 19.52 -24.56
N ALA A 144 33.00 18.22 -24.61
CA ALA A 144 34.36 17.66 -24.63
C ALA A 144 34.90 17.54 -26.07
#